data_AF-A0A242LQZ9-F1
#
_entry.id   AF-A0A242LQZ9-F1
#
_cell.length_a   1.000
_cell.length_b   1.000
_cell.length_c   1.000
_cell.angle_alpha   90.00
_cell.angle_beta   90.00
_cell.angle_gamma   90.00
#
_symmetry.space_group_name_H-M   'P 1'
#
loop_
_entity.id
_entity.type
_entity.pdbx_description
1 polymer ?
#
loop_
_entity_poly.entity_id
_entity_poly.type
_entity_poly.pdbx_seq_one_letter_code
_entity_poly.pdbx_strand_id
1 'polypeptide(L)'
;MEKELSILLAKLQGIAQTGKKYGKDIFDQERYEELSQVTKQLMSTLYPSLSDQVLTILVDQDEGYATPKVDIRAVVFNQAGKLLLVKEKSDNCWSLPGG
;
A
#
# COMPACT_ATOMS: atom_id res chain seq x y z
N MET A 1 8.88 16.15 -2.44
CA MET A 1 9.79 15.27 -3.17
C MET A 1 9.59 13.78 -2.83
N GLU A 2 10.03 13.26 -1.69
CA GLU A 2 9.93 11.80 -1.40
C GLU A 2 8.48 11.29 -1.37
N LYS A 3 7.57 12.03 -0.72
CA LYS A 3 6.13 11.70 -0.67
C LYS A 3 5.45 11.76 -2.04
N GLU A 4 5.87 12.65 -2.93
CA GLU A 4 5.28 12.75 -4.26
C GLU A 4 5.72 11.57 -5.13
N LEU A 5 6.97 11.16 -5.00
CA LEU A 5 7.52 10.03 -5.73
C LEU A 5 6.87 8.71 -5.31
N SER A 6 6.64 8.50 -4.01
CA SER A 6 5.93 7.30 -3.53
C SER A 6 4.49 7.22 -4.05
N ILE A 7 3.79 8.36 -4.16
CA ILE A 7 2.46 8.44 -4.77
C ILE A 7 2.50 8.06 -6.25
N LEU A 8 3.51 8.51 -7.00
CA LEU A 8 3.67 8.16 -8.41
C LEU A 8 3.96 6.67 -8.60
N LEU A 9 4.82 6.08 -7.77
CA LEU A 9 5.09 4.64 -7.79
C LEU A 9 3.84 3.82 -7.50
N ALA A 10 3.04 4.21 -6.50
CA ALA A 10 1.77 3.56 -6.19
C ALA A 10 0.77 3.66 -7.36
N LYS A 11 0.75 4.79 -8.09
CA LYS A 11 -0.08 4.94 -9.30
C LYS A 11 0.36 4.02 -10.44
N LEU A 12 1.66 3.91 -10.70
CA LEU A 12 2.19 2.99 -11.72
C LEU A 12 1.80 1.55 -11.39
N GLN A 13 1.95 1.15 -10.11
CA GLN A 13 1.56 -0.18 -9.67
C GLN A 13 0.06 -0.43 -9.80
N GLY A 14 -0.78 0.53 -9.41
CA GLY A 14 -2.22 0.41 -9.55
C GLY A 14 -2.68 0.27 -11.00
N ILE A 15 -2.03 0.96 -11.93
CA ILE A 15 -2.28 0.82 -13.38
C ILE A 15 -1.89 -0.58 -13.86
N ALA A 16 -0.69 -1.04 -13.51
CA ALA A 16 -0.21 -2.38 -13.88
C ALA A 16 -1.14 -3.47 -13.35
N GLN A 17 -1.50 -3.43 -12.06
CA GLN A 17 -2.37 -4.41 -11.43
C GLN A 17 -3.77 -4.45 -12.07
N THR A 18 -4.37 -3.27 -12.31
CA THR A 18 -5.66 -3.14 -12.98
C THR A 18 -5.62 -3.69 -14.40
N GLY A 19 -4.55 -3.35 -15.13
CA GLY A 19 -4.31 -3.82 -16.49
C GLY A 19 -4.16 -5.34 -16.55
N LYS A 20 -3.34 -5.94 -15.68
CA LYS A 20 -3.20 -7.40 -15.55
C LYS A 20 -4.54 -8.08 -15.29
N LYS A 21 -5.41 -7.50 -14.44
CA LYS A 21 -6.70 -8.12 -14.12
C LYS A 21 -7.70 -8.06 -15.27
N TYR A 22 -7.81 -6.91 -15.94
CA TYR A 22 -8.94 -6.64 -16.85
C TYR A 22 -8.56 -6.56 -18.33
N GLY A 23 -7.27 -6.40 -18.64
CA GLY A 23 -6.76 -6.47 -20.00
C GLY A 23 -7.07 -7.82 -20.63
N LYS A 24 -7.46 -7.84 -21.91
CA LYS A 24 -7.84 -9.08 -22.61
C LYS A 24 -6.90 -9.43 -23.76
N ASP A 25 -6.13 -8.45 -24.23
CA ASP A 25 -5.14 -8.64 -25.28
C ASP A 25 -3.83 -9.18 -24.67
N ILE A 26 -3.21 -10.13 -25.36
CA ILE A 26 -2.00 -10.80 -24.88
C ILE A 26 -0.80 -9.87 -24.82
N PHE A 27 -0.71 -8.88 -25.72
CA PHE A 27 0.37 -7.91 -25.74
C PHE A 27 0.17 -6.86 -24.65
N ASP A 28 -1.07 -6.47 -24.37
CA ASP A 28 -1.38 -5.63 -23.21
C ASP A 28 -1.03 -6.32 -21.89
N GLN A 29 -1.33 -7.62 -21.76
CA GLN A 29 -0.93 -8.39 -20.58
C GLN A 29 0.59 -8.37 -20.35
N GLU A 30 1.37 -8.58 -21.41
CA GLU A 30 2.83 -8.49 -21.36
C GLU A 30 3.29 -7.07 -20.96
N ARG A 31 2.69 -6.02 -21.55
CA ARG A 31 2.98 -4.62 -21.19
C ARG A 31 2.71 -4.32 -19.72
N TYR A 32 1.63 -4.86 -19.15
CA TYR A 32 1.32 -4.65 -17.73
C TYR A 32 2.23 -5.45 -16.80
N GLU A 33 2.70 -6.62 -17.22
CA GLU A 33 3.76 -7.35 -16.53
C GLU A 33 5.06 -6.55 -16.50
N GLU A 34 5.50 -6.06 -17.66
CA GLU A 34 6.69 -5.21 -17.76
C GLU A 34 6.57 -3.95 -16.90
N LEU A 35 5.42 -3.26 -16.93
CA LEU A 35 5.18 -2.07 -16.11
C LEU A 35 5.30 -2.37 -14.60
N SER A 36 4.79 -3.53 -14.15
CA SER A 36 4.91 -3.97 -12.76
C SER A 36 6.37 -4.23 -12.38
N GLN A 37 7.13 -4.89 -13.25
CA GLN A 37 8.55 -5.19 -13.01
C GLN A 37 9.41 -3.92 -12.97
N VAL A 38 9.18 -2.99 -13.90
CA VAL A 38 9.84 -1.68 -13.90
C VAL A 38 9.50 -0.91 -12.63
N THR A 39 8.25 -0.93 -12.19
CA THR A 39 7.84 -0.27 -10.94
C THR A 39 8.56 -0.87 -9.73
N LYS A 40 8.69 -2.21 -9.67
CA LYS A 40 9.45 -2.91 -8.61
C LYS A 40 10.94 -2.53 -8.60
N GLN A 41 11.56 -2.43 -9.78
CA GLN A 41 12.96 -1.99 -9.93
C GLN A 41 13.16 -0.52 -9.54
N LEU A 42 12.20 0.36 -9.85
CA LEU A 42 12.24 1.74 -9.39
C LEU A 42 12.14 1.82 -7.87
N MET A 43 11.24 1.04 -7.25
CA MET A 43 11.11 0.96 -5.80
C MET A 43 12.41 0.47 -5.14
N SER A 44 13.06 -0.58 -5.67
CA SER A 44 14.32 -1.08 -5.10
C SER A 44 15.48 -0.09 -5.24
N THR A 45 15.53 0.65 -6.36
CA THR A 45 16.55 1.66 -6.60
C THR A 45 16.41 2.86 -5.65
N LEU A 46 15.18 3.29 -5.40
CA LEU A 46 14.89 4.45 -4.54
C LEU A 46 14.93 4.10 -3.04
N TYR A 47 14.58 2.86 -2.69
CA TYR A 47 14.52 2.38 -1.32
C TYR A 47 15.36 1.10 -1.16
N PRO A 48 16.71 1.21 -1.22
CA PRO A 48 17.61 0.06 -1.20
C PRO A 48 17.61 -0.72 0.14
N SER A 49 16.99 -0.17 1.18
CA SER A 49 16.79 -0.84 2.47
C SER A 49 15.59 -1.79 2.48
N LEU A 50 14.70 -1.72 1.49
CA LEU A 50 13.59 -2.66 1.37
C LEU A 50 14.12 -4.03 0.97
N SER A 51 13.71 -5.07 1.69
CA SER A 51 14.02 -6.45 1.29
C SER A 51 13.17 -6.88 0.10
N ASP A 52 13.65 -7.86 -0.66
CA ASP A 52 12.89 -8.46 -1.78
C ASP A 52 11.53 -9.01 -1.33
N GLN A 53 11.45 -9.50 -0.10
CA GLN A 53 10.19 -9.95 0.50
C GLN A 53 9.19 -8.80 0.64
N VAL A 54 9.63 -7.64 1.14
CA VAL A 54 8.78 -6.45 1.27
C VAL A 54 8.37 -5.92 -0.09
N LEU A 55 9.30 -5.88 -1.06
CA LEU A 55 8.97 -5.45 -2.43
C LEU A 55 7.93 -6.37 -3.08
N THR A 56 8.03 -7.68 -2.86
CA THR A 56 7.05 -8.65 -3.35
C THR A 56 5.68 -8.46 -2.70
N ILE A 57 5.63 -8.15 -1.40
CA ILE A 57 4.37 -7.80 -0.71
C ILE A 57 3.74 -6.53 -1.31
N LEU A 58 4.53 -5.49 -1.57
CA LEU A 58 4.03 -4.20 -2.04
C LEU A 58 3.56 -4.22 -3.50
N VAL A 59 4.15 -5.09 -4.33
CA VAL A 59 3.92 -5.10 -5.79
C VAL A 59 3.05 -6.28 -6.21
N ASP A 60 3.30 -7.48 -5.66
CA ASP A 60 2.86 -8.73 -6.29
C ASP A 60 1.74 -9.45 -5.50
N GLN A 61 1.41 -9.03 -4.27
CA GLN A 61 0.42 -9.74 -3.44
C GLN A 61 -1.04 -9.39 -3.70
N ASP A 62 -1.34 -8.16 -4.14
CA ASP A 62 -2.71 -7.71 -4.35
C ASP A 62 -3.14 -8.04 -5.80
N GLU A 63 -4.27 -8.72 -5.95
CA GLU A 63 -4.92 -8.95 -7.24
C GLU A 63 -6.15 -8.05 -7.41
N GLY A 64 -6.57 -7.83 -8.66
CA GLY A 64 -7.80 -7.08 -8.94
C GLY A 64 -7.57 -5.59 -9.14
N TYR A 65 -8.57 -4.77 -8.84
CA TYR A 65 -8.43 -3.32 -8.85
C TYR A 65 -7.90 -2.84 -7.51
N ALA A 66 -6.79 -2.11 -7.52
CA ALA A 66 -6.25 -1.51 -6.30
C ALA A 66 -7.22 -0.46 -5.74
N THR A 67 -7.70 -0.66 -4.52
CA THR A 67 -8.52 0.32 -3.79
C THR A 67 -7.77 0.79 -2.54
N PRO A 68 -8.07 1.99 -2.01
CA PRO A 68 -7.49 2.42 -0.74
C PRO A 68 -7.75 1.37 0.36
N LYS A 69 -6.71 1.01 1.12
CA LYS A 69 -6.87 0.12 2.28
C LYS A 69 -7.70 0.81 3.36
N VAL A 70 -8.51 0.04 4.08
CA VAL A 70 -9.44 0.52 5.10
C VAL A 70 -8.79 0.38 6.48
N ASP A 71 -8.86 1.44 7.29
CA ASP A 71 -8.51 1.49 8.72
C ASP A 71 -9.75 1.97 9.49
N ILE A 72 -10.09 1.30 10.59
CA ILE A 72 -11.24 1.65 11.43
C ILE A 72 -10.74 2.11 12.80
N ARG A 73 -11.28 3.22 13.30
CA ARG A 73 -10.98 3.74 14.65
C ARG A 73 -12.24 3.88 15.48
N ALA A 74 -12.24 3.26 16.66
CA ALA A 74 -13.33 3.32 17.61
C ALA A 74 -13.23 4.58 18.47
N VAL A 75 -14.31 5.37 18.51
CA VAL A 75 -14.44 6.54 19.39
C VAL A 75 -15.37 6.18 20.54
N VAL A 76 -14.81 5.92 21.72
CA VAL A 76 -15.55 5.41 22.89
C VAL A 76 -15.37 6.34 24.07
N PHE A 77 -16.49 6.77 24.68
CA PHE A 77 -16.49 7.60 25.89
C PHE A 77 -17.06 6.83 27.08
N ASN A 78 -16.52 7.06 28.28
CA ASN A 78 -17.13 6.58 29.52
C ASN A 78 -18.19 7.55 30.07
N GLN A 79 -18.88 7.18 31.16
CA GLN A 79 -19.93 7.99 31.78
C GLN A 79 -19.43 9.36 32.28
N ALA A 80 -18.13 9.50 32.54
CA ALA A 80 -17.51 10.76 32.94
C ALA A 80 -17.04 11.61 31.74
N GLY A 81 -17.36 11.21 30.50
CA GLY A 81 -16.99 11.93 29.28
C GLY A 81 -15.53 11.79 28.85
N LYS A 82 -14.79 10.80 29.36
CA LYS A 82 -13.38 10.56 28.98
C LYS A 82 -13.28 9.63 27.77
N LEU A 83 -12.40 9.95 26.82
CA LEU A 83 -12.13 9.17 25.62
C LEU A 83 -11.21 7.97 25.90
N LEU A 84 -11.55 6.81 25.37
CA LEU A 84 -10.70 5.61 25.41
C LEU A 84 -9.55 5.72 24.41
N LEU A 85 -8.33 5.50 24.89
CA LEU A 85 -7.11 5.42 24.09
C LEU A 85 -6.34 4.13 24.44
N VAL A 86 -5.55 3.64 23.50
CA VAL A 86 -4.59 2.53 23.70
C VAL A 86 -3.17 3.05 23.46
N LYS A 87 -2.20 2.53 24.21
CA LYS A 87 -0.78 2.87 24.04
C LYS A 87 -0.11 1.83 23.15
N GLU A 88 0.32 2.24 21.97
CA GLU A 88 0.86 1.34 20.95
C GLU A 88 2.27 0.88 21.31
N LYS A 89 2.57 -0.39 21.04
CA LYS A 89 3.91 -0.95 21.29
C LYS A 89 4.94 -0.45 20.27
N SER A 90 4.50 -0.12 19.06
CA SER A 90 5.35 0.28 17.94
C SER A 90 6.10 1.58 18.20
N ASP A 91 5.46 2.56 18.84
CA ASP A 91 5.99 3.90 19.03
C ASP A 91 5.81 4.45 20.47
N ASN A 92 5.17 3.69 21.37
CA ASN A 92 4.80 4.12 22.72
C ASN A 92 3.89 5.37 22.77
N CYS A 93 3.22 5.72 21.67
CA CYS A 93 2.24 6.79 21.60
C CYS A 93 0.83 6.29 21.94
N TRP A 94 -0.12 7.22 22.15
CA TRP A 94 -1.53 6.89 22.37
C TRP A 94 -2.34 7.08 21.09
N SER A 95 -3.21 6.12 20.78
CA SER A 95 -4.08 6.13 19.59
C SER A 95 -5.52 5.76 19.97
N LEU A 96 -6.47 6.00 19.06
CA LEU A 96 -7.80 5.41 19.16
C LEU A 96 -7.70 3.89 18.92
N PRO A 97 -8.40 3.04 19.69
CA PRO A 97 -8.47 1.62 19.43
C PRO A 97 -8.94 1.35 18.01
N GLY A 98 -8.21 0.51 17.26
CA GLY A 98 -8.54 0.27 15.86
C GLY A 98 -7.40 -0.34 15.07
N GLY A 99 -7.55 -0.30 13.74
CA GLY A 99 -6.63 -0.87 12.75
C GLY A 99 -7.32 -1.18 11.43
#